data_AF-A0A4Q5LJH1-F1
#
_entry.id   AF-A0A4Q5LJH1-F1
#
_cell.length_a   1.000
_cell.length_b   1.000
_cell.length_c   1.000
_cell.angle_alpha   90.00
_cell.angle_beta   90.00
_cell.angle_gamma   90.00
#
_symmetry.space_group_name_H-M   'P 1'
#
loop_
_entity.id
_entity.type
_entity.pdbx_description
1 polymer ?
#
loop_
_entity_poly.entity_id
_entity_poly.type
_entity_poly.pdbx_seq_one_letter_code
_entity_poly.pdbx_strand_id
1 'polypeptide(L)'
;MKEDGRSVVPWFSTCIAAAFFTAVVTSMIAKLMIGSTTTDFAMSAFLIGIIAVGLLSFFGVKAYLFNNERNIKISQVYIDTYTNRQRSFFSSIVVTVIIITPFILMFLVWLTDKPLPN
;
A
#
# COMPACT_ATOMS: atom_id res chain seq x y z
N MET A 1 -18.27 -13.00 -8.21
CA MET A 1 -18.46 -13.23 -9.66
C MET A 1 -17.31 -14.11 -10.13
N LYS A 2 -17.59 -15.34 -10.59
CA LYS A 2 -16.61 -16.24 -11.19
C LYS A 2 -16.99 -16.31 -12.67
N GLU A 3 -16.16 -15.77 -13.55
CA GLU A 3 -16.20 -16.14 -14.96
C GLU A 3 -15.17 -17.27 -15.14
N ASP A 4 -15.58 -18.37 -15.76
CA ASP A 4 -14.75 -19.51 -16.15
C ASP A 4 -13.90 -20.15 -15.03
N GLY A 5 -14.48 -20.31 -13.84
CA GLY A 5 -13.82 -21.01 -12.72
C GLY A 5 -12.63 -20.27 -12.11
N ARG A 6 -12.27 -19.09 -12.63
CA ARG A 6 -11.23 -18.22 -12.08
C ARG A 6 -11.85 -17.24 -11.09
N SER A 7 -11.19 -17.02 -9.94
CA SER A 7 -11.59 -15.94 -9.06
C SER A 7 -11.27 -14.62 -9.78
N VAL A 8 -12.30 -13.94 -10.29
CA VAL A 8 -12.17 -12.57 -10.77
C VAL A 8 -11.87 -11.73 -9.54
N VAL A 9 -10.58 -11.44 -9.32
CA VAL A 9 -10.16 -10.51 -8.28
C VAL A 9 -10.79 -9.16 -8.64
N PRO A 10 -11.53 -8.50 -7.73
CA PRO A 10 -12.12 -7.19 -8.00
C PRO A 10 -10.98 -6.18 -8.10
N TRP A 11 -10.37 -6.10 -9.28
CA TRP A 11 -9.15 -5.34 -9.59
C TRP A 11 -9.27 -3.87 -9.18
N PHE A 12 -10.47 -3.29 -9.33
CA PHE A 12 -10.72 -1.92 -8.94
C PHE A 12 -10.60 -1.74 -7.42
N SER A 13 -11.15 -2.69 -6.65
CA SER A 13 -11.03 -2.71 -5.19
C SER A 13 -9.58 -2.91 -4.76
N THR A 14 -8.82 -3.80 -5.42
CA THR A 14 -7.41 -4.03 -5.11
C THR A 14 -6.54 -2.81 -5.43
N CYS A 15 -6.75 -2.16 -6.58
CA CYS A 15 -6.02 -0.95 -6.96
C CYS A 15 -6.33 0.22 -6.02
N ILE A 16 -7.60 0.38 -5.62
CA ILE A 16 -8.02 1.40 -4.67
C ILE A 16 -7.40 1.13 -3.29
N ALA A 17 -7.49 -0.10 -2.78
CA ALA A 17 -6.91 -0.46 -1.49
C ALA A 17 -5.40 -0.22 -1.45
N ALA A 18 -4.69 -0.58 -2.52
CA ALA A 18 -3.26 -0.33 -2.65
C ALA A 18 -2.93 1.17 -2.67
N ALA A 19 -3.69 1.98 -3.45
CA ALA A 19 -3.49 3.42 -3.52
C ALA A 19 -3.79 4.12 -2.19
N PHE A 20 -4.84 3.71 -1.46
CA PHE A 20 -5.13 4.23 -0.12
C PHE A 20 -4.04 3.85 0.87
N PHE A 21 -3.60 2.60 0.88
CA PHE A 21 -2.53 2.14 1.75
C PHE A 21 -1.23 2.93 1.51
N THR A 22 -0.80 3.08 0.26
CA THR A 22 0.41 3.85 -0.06
C THR A 22 0.27 5.32 0.32
N ALA A 23 -0.88 5.94 0.08
CA ALA A 23 -1.14 7.31 0.50
C ALA A 23 -1.05 7.49 2.03
N VAL A 24 -1.67 6.60 2.82
CA VAL A 24 -1.64 6.63 4.29
C VAL A 24 -0.22 6.42 4.82
N VAL A 25 0.49 5.40 4.32
CA VAL A 25 1.87 5.13 4.74
C VAL A 25 2.80 6.29 4.41
N THR A 26 2.69 6.83 3.20
CA THR A 26 3.49 7.99 2.76
C THR A 26 3.19 9.22 3.61
N SER A 27 1.91 9.44 3.97
CA SER A 27 1.56 10.60 4.79
C SER A 27 2.15 10.52 6.19
N MET A 28 2.11 9.33 6.81
CA MET A 28 2.70 9.10 8.13
C MET A 28 4.23 9.23 8.11
N ILE A 29 4.90 8.69 7.10
CA ILE A 29 6.37 8.82 6.95
C ILE A 29 6.76 10.30 6.79
N ALA A 30 6.05 11.05 5.97
CA ALA A 30 6.37 12.45 5.78
C ALA A 30 6.10 13.30 7.03
N LYS A 31 5.07 12.99 7.82
CA LYS A 31 4.88 13.61 9.14
C LYS A 31 6.07 13.34 10.06
N LEU A 32 6.60 12.12 10.07
CA LEU A 32 7.81 11.75 10.83
C LEU A 32 9.06 12.51 10.36
N MET A 33 9.20 12.76 9.06
CA MET A 33 10.38 13.43 8.49
C MET A 33 10.36 14.94 8.66
N ILE A 34 9.18 15.57 8.57
CA ILE A 34 9.06 17.04 8.52
C ILE A 34 8.87 17.66 9.93
N GLY A 35 8.42 16.88 10.92
CA GLY A 35 8.17 17.39 12.27
C GLY A 35 6.94 18.30 12.36
N SER A 36 6.65 18.82 13.56
CA SER A 36 5.41 19.60 13.86
C SER A 36 5.40 21.03 13.33
N THR A 37 6.46 21.48 12.65
CA THR A 37 6.64 22.87 12.20
C THR A 37 6.53 22.96 10.70
N THR A 38 5.30 23.06 10.18
CA THR A 38 5.05 23.38 8.77
C THR A 38 4.10 24.56 8.62
N THR A 39 4.41 25.42 7.66
CA THR A 39 3.57 26.53 7.21
C THR A 39 2.46 26.01 6.28
N ASP A 40 1.35 26.75 6.16
CA ASP A 40 0.17 26.36 5.34
C ASP A 40 0.52 25.98 3.88
N PHE A 41 1.56 26.61 3.31
CA PHE A 41 2.04 26.29 1.97
C PHE A 41 2.70 24.92 1.88
N ALA A 42 3.50 24.55 2.88
CA ALA A 42 4.14 23.23 2.94
C ALA A 42 3.09 22.12 3.10
N MET A 43 2.02 22.37 3.85
CA MET A 43 0.92 21.43 4.03
C MET A 43 0.12 21.20 2.73
N SER A 44 -0.12 22.26 1.96
CA SER A 44 -0.79 22.18 0.65
C SER A 44 0.06 21.43 -0.39
N ALA A 45 1.35 21.75 -0.48
CA ALA A 45 2.29 21.06 -1.37
C ALA A 45 2.43 19.57 -1.01
N PHE A 46 2.42 19.27 0.28
CA PHE A 46 2.44 17.90 0.79
C PHE A 46 1.18 17.11 0.40
N LEU A 47 0.00 17.71 0.52
CA LEU A 47 -1.27 17.09 0.14
C LEU A 47 -1.31 16.78 -1.36
N ILE A 48 -0.84 17.71 -2.20
CA ILE A 48 -0.68 17.51 -3.65
C ILE A 48 0.29 16.36 -3.94
N GLY A 49 1.41 16.29 -3.21
CA GLY A 49 2.37 15.19 -3.32
C GLY A 49 1.77 13.82 -2.99
N ILE A 50 0.97 13.73 -1.92
CA ILE A 50 0.26 12.49 -1.55
C ILE A 50 -0.72 12.07 -2.65
N ILE A 51 -1.51 13.02 -3.17
CA ILE A 51 -2.47 12.73 -4.25
C ILE A 51 -1.73 12.22 -5.49
N ALA A 52 -0.59 12.83 -5.84
CA ALA A 52 0.25 12.37 -6.94
C ALA A 52 0.78 10.94 -6.71
N VAL A 53 1.27 10.62 -5.51
CA VAL A 53 1.72 9.26 -5.14
C VAL A 53 0.58 8.24 -5.20
N GLY A 54 -0.61 8.61 -4.75
CA GLY A 54 -1.81 7.77 -4.84
C GLY A 54 -2.19 7.49 -6.30
N LEU A 55 -2.20 8.52 -7.15
CA LEU A 55 -2.46 8.38 -8.58
C LEU A 55 -1.39 7.53 -9.29
N LEU A 56 -0.11 7.78 -9.01
CA LEU A 56 0.99 6.99 -9.58
C LEU A 56 0.91 5.52 -9.14
N SER A 57 0.61 5.26 -7.88
CA SER A 57 0.39 3.90 -7.36
C SER A 57 -0.79 3.24 -8.06
N PHE A 58 -1.91 3.96 -8.22
CA PHE A 58 -3.09 3.45 -8.91
C PHE A 58 -2.80 3.11 -10.38
N PHE A 59 -2.18 4.03 -11.12
CA PHE A 59 -1.83 3.79 -12.53
C PHE A 59 -0.73 2.75 -12.69
N GLY A 60 0.23 2.67 -11.77
CA GLY A 60 1.28 1.65 -11.78
C GLY A 60 0.73 0.24 -11.51
N VAL A 61 -0.09 0.08 -10.47
CA VAL A 61 -0.77 -1.18 -10.16
C VAL A 61 -1.74 -1.54 -11.29
N LYS A 62 -2.48 -0.57 -11.84
CA LYS A 62 -3.32 -0.78 -13.02
C LYS A 62 -2.49 -1.29 -14.20
N ALA A 63 -1.42 -0.59 -14.59
CA ALA A 63 -0.57 -1.00 -15.72
C ALA A 63 0.05 -2.38 -15.53
N TYR A 64 0.46 -2.72 -14.30
CA TYR A 64 1.03 -4.01 -13.96
C TYR A 64 -0.01 -5.15 -14.01
N LEU A 65 -1.20 -4.94 -13.43
CA LEU A 65 -2.25 -5.96 -13.36
C LEU A 65 -3.05 -6.11 -14.66
N PHE A 66 -3.20 -5.04 -15.45
CA PHE A 66 -4.03 -5.01 -16.67
C PHE A 66 -3.28 -5.37 -17.96
N ASN A 67 -1.95 -5.53 -17.92
CA ASN A 67 -1.27 -6.18 -19.03
C ASN A 67 -1.59 -7.68 -18.96
N ASN A 68 -2.76 -8.04 -19.50
CA ASN A 68 -3.54 -9.23 -19.16
C ASN A 68 -2.70 -10.53 -19.29
N GLU A 69 -1.78 -10.58 -20.23
CA GLU A 69 -0.88 -11.74 -20.39
C GLU A 69 0.21 -11.85 -19.32
N ARG A 70 0.70 -10.71 -18.82
CA ARG A 70 1.85 -10.68 -17.90
C ARG A 70 1.44 -11.11 -16.51
N ASN A 71 0.28 -10.66 -16.03
CA ASN A 71 -0.24 -11.02 -14.71
C ASN A 71 -0.70 -12.48 -14.65
N ILE A 72 -1.29 -13.00 -15.75
CA ILE A 72 -1.63 -14.42 -15.87
C ILE A 72 -0.36 -15.29 -15.87
N LYS A 73 0.68 -14.89 -16.62
CA LYS A 73 1.97 -15.62 -16.63
C LYS A 73 2.63 -15.59 -15.24
N ILE A 74 2.65 -14.46 -14.55
CA ILE A 74 3.25 -14.35 -13.21
C ILE A 74 2.48 -15.20 -12.19
N SER A 75 1.15 -15.17 -12.22
CA SER A 75 0.34 -16.00 -11.32
C SER A 75 0.50 -17.49 -11.63
N GLN A 76 0.60 -17.90 -12.90
CA GLN A 76 0.93 -19.28 -13.27
C GLN A 76 2.32 -19.70 -12.78
N VAL A 77 3.36 -18.89 -13.03
CA VAL A 77 4.72 -19.17 -12.52
C VAL A 77 4.72 -19.28 -10.99
N TYR A 78 3.97 -18.42 -10.29
CA TYR A 78 3.85 -18.48 -8.84
C TYR A 78 3.12 -19.75 -8.35
N ILE A 79 2.08 -20.18 -9.06
CA ILE A 79 1.36 -21.42 -8.78
C ILE A 79 2.26 -22.65 -9.01
N ASP A 80 3.02 -22.66 -10.09
CA ASP A 80 3.85 -23.81 -10.46
C ASP A 80 5.12 -23.91 -9.60
N THR A 81 5.67 -22.77 -9.17
CA THR A 81 6.91 -22.71 -8.38
C THR A 81 6.69 -22.99 -6.89
N TYR A 82 5.58 -22.53 -6.32
CA TYR A 82 5.36 -22.58 -4.87
C TYR A 82 4.26 -23.58 -4.49
N THR A 83 4.50 -24.35 -3.43
CA THR A 83 3.48 -25.24 -2.86
C THR A 83 2.36 -24.46 -2.18
N ASN A 84 1.15 -25.03 -2.08
CA ASN A 84 -0.01 -24.37 -1.44
C ASN A 84 0.30 -23.86 -0.02
N ARG A 85 1.12 -24.60 0.75
CA ARG A 85 1.51 -24.22 2.11
C ARG A 85 2.40 -22.98 2.13
N GLN A 86 3.35 -22.88 1.19
CA GLN A 86 4.19 -21.69 1.04
C GLN A 86 3.38 -20.48 0.58
N ARG A 87 2.44 -20.67 -0.36
CA ARG A 87 1.57 -19.58 -0.82
C ARG A 87 0.69 -19.01 0.30
N SER A 88 0.14 -19.89 1.13
CA SER A 88 -0.64 -19.49 2.31
C SER A 88 0.22 -18.73 3.33
N PHE A 89 1.46 -19.19 3.55
CA PHE A 89 2.40 -18.50 4.42
C PHE A 89 2.78 -17.10 3.91
N PHE A 90 3.12 -16.97 2.62
CA PHE A 90 3.39 -15.66 2.01
C PHE A 90 2.20 -14.73 2.07
N SER A 91 0.99 -15.23 1.77
CA SER A 91 -0.23 -14.44 1.90
C SER A 91 -0.43 -13.96 3.34
N SER A 92 -0.20 -14.82 4.33
CA SER A 92 -0.32 -14.47 5.73
C SER A 92 0.72 -13.42 6.16
N ILE A 93 1.97 -13.54 5.71
CA ILE A 93 3.01 -12.52 5.93
C ILE A 93 2.59 -11.18 5.33
N VAL A 94 2.19 -11.16 4.06
CA VAL A 94 1.82 -9.92 3.36
C VAL A 94 0.66 -9.23 4.08
N VAL A 95 -0.38 -9.98 4.46
CA VAL A 95 -1.51 -9.44 5.22
C VAL A 95 -1.05 -8.89 6.58
N THR A 96 -0.18 -9.63 7.28
CA THR A 96 0.37 -9.21 8.57
C THR A 96 1.15 -7.91 8.44
N VAL A 97 2.01 -7.79 7.43
CA VAL A 97 2.78 -6.56 7.16
C VAL A 97 1.84 -5.40 6.86
N ILE A 98 0.83 -5.59 6.00
CA ILE A 98 -0.13 -4.54 5.65
C ILE A 98 -0.91 -4.07 6.88
N ILE A 99 -1.28 -4.98 7.78
CA ILE A 99 -2.00 -4.63 9.02
C ILE A 99 -1.08 -3.93 10.00
N ILE A 100 0.11 -4.47 10.28
CA ILE A 100 0.99 -3.98 11.34
C ILE A 100 1.66 -2.65 10.98
N THR A 101 2.03 -2.44 9.72
CA THR A 101 2.75 -1.24 9.26
C THR A 101 2.09 0.09 9.69
N PRO A 102 0.78 0.32 9.45
CA PRO A 102 0.14 1.57 9.88
C PRO A 102 0.12 1.73 11.40
N PHE A 103 0.03 0.65 12.18
CA PHE A 103 0.12 0.74 13.65
C PHE A 103 1.51 1.15 14.13
N ILE A 104 2.57 0.59 13.54
CA ILE A 104 3.95 0.99 13.85
C ILE A 104 4.17 2.46 13.51
N LEU A 105 3.75 2.89 12.32
CA LEU A 105 3.89 4.28 11.89
C LEU A 105 3.09 5.24 12.77
N MET A 106 1.86 4.87 13.14
CA MET A 106 1.04 5.65 14.07
C MET A 106 1.68 5.75 15.45
N PHE A 107 2.28 4.67 15.94
CA PHE A 107 3.01 4.67 17.21
C PHE A 107 4.25 5.58 17.17
N LEU A 108 5.01 5.55 16.07
CA LEU A 108 6.14 6.45 15.87
C LEU A 108 5.70 7.92 15.84
N VAL A 109 4.61 8.22 15.11
CA VAL A 109 4.05 9.58 15.05
C VAL A 109 3.63 10.07 16.43
N TRP A 110 3.00 9.19 17.23
CA TRP A 110 2.62 9.52 18.60
C TRP A 110 3.82 9.77 19.52
N LEU A 111 4.92 9.03 19.35
CA LEU A 111 6.16 9.29 20.10
C LEU A 111 6.77 10.65 19.75
N THR A 112 6.75 11.06 18.49
CA THR A 112 7.26 12.37 18.07
C THR A 112 6.38 13.54 18.50
N ASP A 113 5.08 13.33 18.66
CA ASP A 113 4.15 14.37 19.13
C ASP A 113 4.14 14.54 20.67
N LYS A 114 4.86 13.71 21.43
CA LYS A 114 4.98 13.89 22.89
C LYS A 114 5.95 15.03 23.21
N PRO A 115 5.54 16.01 24.06
CA PRO A 115 6.49 16.94 24.63
C PRO A 115 7.48 16.17 25.52
N LEU A 116 8.77 16.43 25.35
CA LEU A 116 9.81 15.94 26.26
C LEU A 116 9.43 16.34 27.69
N PRO A 117 9.42 15.41 28.67
CA PRO A 117 9.37 15.82 30.07
C PRO A 117 10.64 16.64 30.35
N ASN A 118 10.42 17.86 30.88
CA ASN A 118 11.43 18.86 31.23
C ASN A 118 12.69 18.28 31.89
#